data_AF-A0A182ETB7-F1
#
_entry.id   AF-A0A182ETB7-F1
#
_cell.length_a   1.000
_cell.length_b   1.000
_cell.length_c   1.000
_cell.angle_alpha   90.00
_cell.angle_beta   90.00
_cell.angle_gamma   90.00
#
_symmetry.space_group_name_H-M   'P 1'
#
loop_
_entity.id
_entity.type
_entity.pdbx_description
1 polymer ?
#
loop_
_entity_poly.entity_id
_entity_poly.type
_entity_poly.pdbx_seq_one_letter_code
_entity_poly.pdbx_strand_id
1 'polypeptide(L)'
;MMPRLGIEVHRTFIEHELKSEQMSMEFVTQAFELMIVEFGSKTHECWIDYANFMLKYEPLTLQTIHRRAMACLASNEIESFLVAYNSLLQNAASNYNGFDSDIGKDVEDLSDDDDGNNSETEKFT
;
A
#
# COMPACT_ATOMS: atom_id res chain seq x y z
N MET A 1 -26.70 -4.05 -21.46
CA MET A 1 -25.82 -2.92 -21.06
C MET A 1 -24.41 -3.22 -21.57
N MET A 2 -23.73 -2.26 -22.21
CA MET A 2 -22.33 -2.43 -22.62
C MET A 2 -21.45 -2.52 -21.37
N PRO A 3 -20.70 -3.62 -21.13
CA PRO A 3 -19.96 -3.82 -19.87
C PRO A 3 -18.98 -2.70 -19.52
N ARG A 4 -18.33 -2.11 -20.54
CA ARG A 4 -17.37 -1.02 -20.35
C ARG A 4 -18.00 0.30 -19.91
N LEU A 5 -19.23 0.59 -20.31
CA LEU A 5 -19.89 1.83 -19.88
C LEU A 5 -20.37 1.73 -18.42
N GLY A 6 -20.78 0.54 -17.99
CA GLY A 6 -21.25 0.33 -16.62
C GLY A 6 -20.13 0.45 -15.59
N ILE A 7 -18.96 -0.13 -15.85
CA ILE A 7 -17.82 -0.04 -14.92
C ILE A 7 -17.34 1.41 -14.75
N GLU A 8 -17.35 2.21 -15.82
CA GLU A 8 -16.94 3.62 -15.78
C GLU A 8 -17.85 4.47 -14.89
N VAL A 9 -19.16 4.15 -14.87
CA VAL A 9 -20.13 4.84 -14.00
C VAL A 9 -19.83 4.58 -12.53
N HIS A 10 -19.55 3.32 -12.15
CA HIS A 10 -19.14 2.98 -10.79
C HIS A 10 -17.84 3.67 -10.41
N ARG A 11 -16.82 3.63 -11.29
CA ARG A 11 -15.54 4.34 -11.06
C ARG A 11 -15.73 5.84 -10.85
N THR A 12 -16.53 6.48 -11.71
CA THR A 12 -16.82 7.91 -11.60
C THR A 12 -17.47 8.25 -10.25
N PHE A 13 -18.43 7.43 -9.83
CA PHE A 13 -19.07 7.60 -8.52
C PHE A 13 -18.09 7.41 -7.36
N ILE A 14 -17.30 6.34 -7.39
CA ILE A 14 -16.28 6.04 -6.38
C ILE A 14 -15.24 7.16 -6.29
N GLU A 15 -14.74 7.65 -7.43
CA GLU A 15 -13.78 8.75 -7.47
C GLU A 15 -14.33 10.05 -6.90
N HIS A 16 -15.61 10.33 -7.13
CA HIS A 16 -16.28 11.48 -6.53
C HIS A 16 -16.32 11.36 -5.01
N GLU A 17 -16.71 10.19 -4.49
CA GLU A 17 -16.75 9.93 -3.05
C GLU A 17 -15.35 10.00 -2.41
N LEU A 18 -14.33 9.48 -3.10
CA LEU A 18 -12.93 9.55 -2.67
C LEU A 18 -12.38 10.98 -2.56
N LYS A 19 -12.93 11.92 -3.33
CA LYS A 19 -12.55 13.34 -3.34
C LYS A 19 -13.40 14.19 -2.40
N SER A 20 -14.41 13.60 -1.75
CA SER A 20 -15.26 14.29 -0.78
C SER A 20 -14.45 14.68 0.47
N GLU A 21 -14.69 15.87 1.00
CA GLU A 21 -14.07 16.34 2.26
C GLU A 21 -14.43 15.45 3.46
N GLN A 22 -15.56 14.73 3.37
CA GLN A 22 -16.06 13.80 4.40
C GLN A 22 -16.16 12.38 3.86
N MET A 23 -15.13 11.92 3.15
CA MET A 23 -15.08 10.57 2.61
C MET A 23 -15.35 9.52 3.71
N SER A 24 -16.37 8.69 3.47
CA SER A 24 -16.68 7.54 4.32
C SER A 24 -16.12 6.27 3.67
N MET A 25 -15.18 5.63 4.36
CA MET A 25 -14.61 4.36 3.93
C MET A 25 -15.69 3.28 3.75
N GLU A 26 -16.72 3.28 4.60
CA GLU A 26 -17.85 2.35 4.53
C GLU A 26 -18.61 2.51 3.21
N PHE A 27 -18.91 3.75 2.80
CA PHE A 27 -19.64 4.01 1.55
C PHE A 27 -18.79 3.71 0.31
N VAL A 28 -17.51 4.06 0.34
CA VAL A 28 -16.60 3.71 -0.77
C VAL A 28 -16.49 2.19 -0.91
N THR A 29 -16.36 1.47 0.20
CA THR A 29 -16.33 0.00 0.22
C THR A 29 -17.63 -0.57 -0.34
N GLN A 30 -18.79 -0.04 0.07
CA GLN A 30 -20.08 -0.48 -0.46
C GLN A 30 -20.20 -0.24 -1.98
N ALA A 31 -19.67 0.87 -2.48
CA ALA A 31 -19.66 1.16 -3.92
C ALA A 31 -18.77 0.17 -4.70
N PHE A 32 -17.61 -0.19 -4.16
CA PHE A 32 -16.78 -1.26 -4.74
C PHE A 32 -17.49 -2.62 -4.73
N GLU A 33 -18.15 -2.97 -3.64
CA GLU A 33 -18.91 -4.23 -3.54
C GLU A 33 -20.05 -4.28 -4.58
N LEU A 34 -20.75 -3.16 -4.82
CA LEU A 34 -21.76 -3.06 -5.88
C LEU A 34 -21.16 -3.25 -7.27
N MET A 35 -20.02 -2.61 -7.55
CA MET A 35 -19.30 -2.79 -8.82
C MET A 35 -18.90 -4.26 -9.01
N ILE A 36 -18.44 -4.94 -7.96
CA ILE A 36 -18.07 -6.36 -7.97
C ILE A 36 -19.29 -7.26 -8.20
N VAL A 37 -20.45 -6.95 -7.60
CA VAL A 37 -21.68 -7.72 -7.85
C VAL A 37 -22.06 -7.68 -9.33
N GLU A 38 -21.87 -6.55 -9.99
CA GLU A 38 -22.28 -6.37 -11.38
C GLU A 38 -21.25 -6.91 -12.40
N PHE A 39 -19.95 -6.78 -12.09
CA PHE A 39 -18.85 -7.01 -13.02
C PHE A 39 -17.82 -8.06 -12.57
N GLY A 40 -17.83 -8.47 -11.30
CA GLY A 40 -16.81 -9.32 -10.70
C GLY A 40 -16.70 -10.73 -11.25
N SER A 41 -17.71 -11.22 -11.99
CA SER A 41 -17.61 -12.47 -12.75
C SER A 41 -17.17 -12.29 -14.20
N LYS A 42 -17.18 -11.05 -14.72
CA LYS A 42 -16.97 -10.72 -16.14
C LYS A 42 -15.59 -10.13 -16.41
N THR A 43 -15.03 -9.38 -15.46
CA THR A 43 -13.76 -8.69 -15.64
C THR A 43 -13.00 -8.57 -14.34
N HIS A 44 -11.68 -8.76 -14.43
CA HIS A 44 -10.78 -8.62 -13.30
C HIS A 44 -10.58 -7.18 -12.82
N GLU A 45 -10.81 -6.17 -13.69
CA GLU A 45 -10.44 -4.78 -13.39
C GLU A 45 -11.09 -4.25 -12.10
N CYS A 46 -12.36 -4.56 -11.87
CA CYS A 46 -13.08 -4.12 -10.66
C CYS A 46 -12.46 -4.67 -9.35
N TRP A 47 -11.89 -5.86 -9.39
CA TRP A 47 -11.19 -6.45 -8.26
C TRP A 47 -9.85 -5.78 -8.01
N ILE A 48 -9.14 -5.37 -9.07
CA ILE A 48 -7.87 -4.64 -8.96
C ILE A 48 -8.11 -3.25 -8.39
N ASP A 49 -9.15 -2.55 -8.85
CA ASP A 49 -9.52 -1.23 -8.32
C ASP A 49 -9.83 -1.31 -6.81
N TYR A 50 -10.60 -2.33 -6.40
CA TYR A 50 -10.92 -2.56 -5.00
C TYR A 50 -9.69 -2.96 -4.16
N ALA A 51 -8.83 -3.84 -4.69
CA ALA A 51 -7.59 -4.22 -4.04
C ALA A 51 -6.66 -3.01 -3.86
N ASN A 52 -6.54 -2.14 -4.87
CA ASN A 52 -5.72 -0.94 -4.79
C ASN A 52 -6.25 0.04 -3.73
N PHE A 53 -7.58 0.20 -3.62
CA PHE A 53 -8.18 0.97 -2.53
C PHE A 53 -7.85 0.33 -1.18
N MET A 54 -8.15 -0.95 -0.98
CA MET A 54 -7.94 -1.60 0.31
C MET A 54 -6.48 -1.74 0.71
N LEU A 55 -5.56 -1.83 -0.24
CA LEU A 55 -4.12 -1.78 0.03
C LEU A 55 -3.71 -0.49 0.76
N LYS A 56 -4.42 0.62 0.55
CA LYS A 56 -4.14 1.89 1.23
C LYS A 56 -4.78 1.98 2.62
N TYR A 57 -5.98 1.41 2.79
CA TYR A 57 -6.79 1.65 3.99
C TYR A 57 -6.88 0.42 4.93
N GLU A 58 -7.05 -0.79 4.39
CA GLU A 58 -7.12 -2.04 5.16
C GLU A 58 -6.41 -3.20 4.44
N PRO A 59 -5.06 -3.26 4.46
CA PRO A 59 -4.28 -4.22 3.69
C PRO A 59 -4.56 -5.70 4.04
N LEU A 60 -5.05 -5.97 5.25
CA LEU A 60 -5.39 -7.33 5.70
C LEU A 60 -6.56 -7.93 4.89
N THR A 61 -7.37 -7.10 4.24
CA THR A 61 -8.49 -7.56 3.41
C THR A 61 -8.05 -8.10 2.05
N LEU A 62 -6.82 -7.82 1.61
CA LEU A 62 -6.29 -8.23 0.30
C LEU A 62 -6.34 -9.74 0.07
N GLN A 63 -6.04 -10.54 1.10
CA GLN A 63 -6.15 -11.99 1.00
C GLN A 63 -7.60 -12.45 0.72
N THR A 64 -8.57 -11.77 1.34
CA THR A 64 -9.99 -12.04 1.12
C THR A 64 -10.41 -11.63 -0.28
N ILE A 65 -9.95 -10.49 -0.77
CA ILE A 65 -10.22 -10.00 -2.13
C ILE A 65 -9.67 -11.00 -3.16
N HIS A 66 -8.41 -11.40 -3.03
CA HIS A 66 -7.79 -12.39 -3.92
C HIS A 66 -8.60 -13.70 -3.96
N ARG A 67 -8.95 -14.26 -2.79
CA ARG A 67 -9.74 -15.49 -2.72
C ARG A 67 -11.10 -15.34 -3.41
N ARG A 68 -11.79 -14.21 -3.21
CA ARG A 68 -13.10 -13.94 -3.83
C ARG A 68 -12.98 -13.78 -5.33
N ALA A 69 -12.00 -13.03 -5.83
CA ALA A 69 -11.75 -12.86 -7.25
C ALA A 69 -11.52 -14.21 -7.94
N MET A 70 -10.67 -15.07 -7.37
CA MET A 70 -10.39 -16.41 -7.90
C MET A 70 -11.63 -17.32 -7.94
N ALA A 71 -12.59 -17.12 -7.03
CA ALA A 71 -13.83 -17.89 -6.99
C ALA A 71 -14.92 -17.35 -7.93
N CYS A 72 -14.90 -16.06 -8.25
CA CYS A 72 -15.95 -15.40 -9.01
C CYS A 72 -15.62 -15.21 -10.49
N LEU A 73 -14.35 -14.97 -10.83
CA LEU A 73 -13.94 -14.61 -12.19
C LEU A 73 -14.13 -15.75 -13.18
N ALA A 74 -14.56 -15.40 -14.40
CA ALA A 74 -14.50 -16.30 -15.54
C ALA A 74 -13.04 -16.72 -15.80
N SER A 75 -12.83 -17.96 -16.21
CA SER A 75 -11.48 -18.55 -16.33
C SER A 75 -10.54 -17.77 -17.25
N ASN A 76 -11.07 -17.09 -18.27
CA ASN A 76 -10.28 -16.26 -19.19
C ASN A 76 -9.76 -14.96 -18.57
N GLU A 77 -10.27 -14.53 -17.42
CA GLU A 77 -9.86 -13.32 -16.71
C GLU A 77 -8.89 -13.60 -15.56
N ILE A 78 -8.74 -14.87 -15.14
CA ILE A 78 -7.93 -15.25 -13.98
C ILE A 78 -6.46 -14.92 -14.18
N GLU A 79 -5.89 -15.20 -15.36
CA GLU A 79 -4.47 -14.92 -15.62
C GLU A 79 -4.19 -13.41 -15.60
N SER A 80 -5.04 -12.61 -16.25
CA SER A 80 -4.94 -11.14 -16.24
C SER A 80 -5.08 -10.58 -14.83
N PHE A 81 -6.01 -11.14 -14.03
CA PHE A 81 -6.14 -10.80 -12.61
C PHE A 81 -4.83 -11.05 -11.84
N LEU A 82 -4.25 -12.26 -11.95
CA LEU A 82 -3.03 -12.62 -11.23
C LEU A 82 -1.85 -11.73 -11.60
N VAL A 83 -1.68 -11.42 -12.89
CA VAL A 83 -0.63 -10.50 -13.37
C VAL A 83 -0.83 -9.12 -12.74
N ALA A 84 -2.01 -8.53 -12.89
CA ALA A 84 -2.28 -7.19 -12.37
C ALA A 84 -2.17 -7.11 -10.84
N TYR A 85 -2.67 -8.13 -10.14
CA TYR A 85 -2.63 -8.20 -8.67
C TYR A 85 -1.20 -8.33 -8.14
N ASN A 86 -0.36 -9.15 -8.78
CA ASN A 86 1.05 -9.26 -8.41
C ASN A 86 1.81 -7.96 -8.68
N SER A 87 1.56 -7.30 -9.82
CA SER A 87 2.15 -5.98 -10.11
C SER A 87 1.74 -4.93 -9.07
N LEU A 88 0.48 -4.92 -8.64
CA LEU A 88 0.01 -4.04 -7.56
C LEU A 88 0.82 -4.25 -6.27
N LEU A 89 1.01 -5.49 -5.84
CA LEU A 89 1.77 -5.81 -4.62
C LEU A 89 3.26 -5.47 -4.73
N GLN A 90 3.88 -5.74 -5.88
CA GLN A 90 5.29 -5.40 -6.12
C GLN A 90 5.51 -3.89 -6.06
N ASN A 91 4.65 -3.10 -6.71
CA ASN A 91 4.73 -1.64 -6.69
C ASN A 91 4.57 -1.09 -5.26
N ALA A 92 3.68 -1.68 -4.46
CA ALA A 92 3.51 -1.31 -3.06
C ALA A 92 4.77 -1.56 -2.22
N ALA A 93 5.42 -2.71 -2.42
CA ALA A 93 6.64 -3.07 -1.71
C ALA A 93 7.83 -2.18 -2.10
N SER A 94 7.98 -1.86 -3.39
CA SER A 94 9.06 -0.97 -3.86
C SER A 94 8.97 0.43 -3.27
N ASN A 95 7.76 0.96 -3.07
CA ASN A 95 7.56 2.28 -2.46
C ASN A 95 8.00 2.33 -0.99
N TYR A 96 8.05 1.21 -0.28
CA TYR A 96 8.46 1.13 1.12
C TYR A 96 9.99 1.16 1.30
N ASN A 97 10.74 0.67 0.31
CA ASN A 97 12.21 0.59 0.37
C ASN A 97 12.93 1.94 0.12
N GLY A 98 12.19 3.01 -0.19
CA GLY A 98 12.75 4.32 -0.51
C GLY A 98 12.95 5.28 0.67
N PHE A 99 12.65 4.87 1.91
CA PHE A 99 12.60 5.79 3.07
C PHE A 99 13.74 5.61 4.09
N ASP A 100 14.61 4.62 3.95
CA ASP A 100 15.56 4.23 5.01
C ASP A 100 17.03 4.38 4.61
N SER A 101 17.41 5.56 4.12
CA SER A 101 18.80 5.88 3.75
C SER A 101 19.15 7.34 4.06
N ASP A 102 18.86 7.85 5.26
CA ASP A 102 19.57 9.06 5.74
C ASP A 102 19.50 9.28 7.26
N ILE A 103 19.81 8.25 8.07
CA ILE A 103 20.08 8.45 9.50
C ILE A 103 21.45 7.86 9.82
N GLY A 104 22.46 8.72 9.83
CA GLY A 104 23.72 8.43 10.48
C GLY A 104 24.92 9.03 9.78
N LYS A 105 25.18 10.32 10.02
CA LYS A 105 26.51 10.91 10.20
C LYS A 105 26.39 12.39 10.51
N ASP A 106 26.08 12.70 11.77
CA ASP A 106 26.49 13.96 12.40
C ASP A 106 26.76 13.62 13.87
N VAL A 107 27.93 13.06 14.14
CA VAL A 107 28.54 13.12 15.46
C VAL A 107 29.61 14.19 15.39
N GLU A 108 29.34 15.26 16.13
CA GLU A 108 30.12 16.48 16.16
C GLU A 108 31.56 16.25 16.62
N ASP A 109 32.42 17.01 15.95
CA ASP A 109 33.78 17.37 16.28
C ASP A 109 33.84 18.01 17.68
N LEU A 110 34.57 17.38 18.60
CA LEU A 110 35.11 18.04 19.79
C LEU A 110 36.57 17.63 19.95
N SER A 111 37.43 18.39 19.30
CA SER A 111 38.82 18.60 19.72
C SER A 111 38.84 19.32 21.07
N ASP A 112 39.58 18.80 22.04
CA ASP A 112 40.22 19.64 23.05
C ASP A 112 41.62 19.09 23.32
N ASP A 113 42.57 20.01 23.18
CA ASP A 113 44.01 19.84 23.21
C ASP A 113 44.56 19.53 24.62
N ASP A 114 45.65 18.75 24.62
CA ASP A 114 46.93 18.91 25.32
C ASP A 114 46.96 19.56 26.73
N ASP A 115 47.45 18.82 27.73
CA ASP A 115 48.68 19.22 28.44
C ASP A 115 49.17 18.12 29.40
N GLY A 116 50.42 17.70 29.21
CA GLY A 116 51.08 16.69 30.04
C GLY A 116 51.61 17.23 31.37
N ASN A 117 51.74 16.35 32.38
CA ASN A 117 52.89 16.40 33.30
C ASN A 117 53.05 15.09 34.11
N ASN A 118 54.31 14.64 34.19
CA ASN A 118 54.84 13.55 35.02
C ASN A 118 54.60 13.77 36.53
N SER A 119 54.44 12.69 37.32
CA SER A 119 55.15 12.51 38.60
C SER A 119 54.72 11.22 39.31
N GLU A 120 55.67 10.30 39.39
CA GLU A 120 55.76 9.14 40.28
C GLU A 120 55.74 9.57 41.76
N THR A 121 55.01 8.88 42.66
CA THR A 121 55.47 8.51 44.03
C THR A 121 54.40 7.77 44.83
N GLU A 122 54.89 6.76 45.55
CA GLU A 122 54.22 5.89 46.52
C GLU A 122 53.60 6.64 47.70
N LYS A 123 52.53 6.07 48.30
CA LYS A 123 52.51 5.80 49.74
C LYS A 123 51.34 4.91 50.19
N PHE A 124 51.72 3.87 50.93
CA PHE A 124 50.92 3.12 51.89
C PHE A 124 50.28 4.03 52.94
N THR A 125 49.05 3.70 53.36
CA THR A 125 48.68 3.55 54.78
C THR A 125 47.51 2.56 54.86
#